data_AF-A0A9C9NEJ9-F1
#
_entry.id   AF-A0A9C9NEJ9-F1
#
_cell.length_a   1.000
_cell.length_b   1.000
_cell.length_c   1.000
_cell.angle_alpha   90.00
_cell.angle_beta   90.00
_cell.angle_gamma   90.00
#
_symmetry.space_group_name_H-M   'P 1'
#
loop_
_entity.id
_entity.type
_entity.pdbx_description
1 polymer ?
#
loop_
_entity_poly.entity_id
_entity_poly.type
_entity_poly.pdbx_seq_one_letter_code
_entity_poly.pdbx_strand_id
1 'polypeptide(L)'
;LAGLPPKAVERARQVLAELERGEQGEKRTAFVDDLPLFSAVARRAETHSRESEPDHALRDALAALDPDSLSPRDALEALYRLTALARLS
;
A
#
# COMPACT_ATOMS: atom_id res chain seq x y z
N LEU A 1 -3.33 -19.33 24.41
CA LEU A 1 -2.14 -19.20 23.53
C LEU A 1 -2.45 -18.11 22.52
N ALA A 2 -1.85 -16.93 22.68
CA ALA A 2 -2.11 -15.79 21.80
C ALA A 2 -1.78 -16.19 20.36
N GLY A 3 -2.78 -16.13 19.46
CA GLY A 3 -2.70 -16.64 18.10
C GLY A 3 -1.88 -15.73 17.20
N LEU A 4 -0.56 -15.75 17.36
CA LEU A 4 0.35 -15.04 16.47
C LEU A 4 0.22 -15.65 15.05
N PRO A 5 0.00 -14.84 14.00
CA PRO A 5 -0.21 -15.36 12.65
C PRO A 5 1.02 -16.18 12.20
N PRO A 6 0.82 -17.33 11.53
CA PRO A 6 1.91 -18.25 11.16
C PRO A 6 3.09 -17.57 10.43
N LYS A 7 2.78 -16.61 9.55
CA LYS A 7 3.78 -15.81 8.81
C LYS A 7 4.69 -14.98 9.72
N ALA A 8 4.18 -14.48 10.85
CA ALA A 8 4.97 -13.73 11.81
C ALA A 8 5.95 -14.65 12.56
N VAL A 9 5.51 -15.87 12.91
CA VAL A 9 6.35 -16.87 13.58
C VAL A 9 7.46 -17.37 12.66
N GLU A 10 7.14 -17.66 11.39
CA GLU A 10 8.14 -18.06 10.39
C GLU A 10 9.20 -16.97 10.17
N ARG A 11 8.79 -15.70 10.08
CA ARG A 11 9.74 -14.61 9.90
C ARG A 11 10.62 -14.40 11.12
N ALA A 12 10.08 -14.48 12.33
CA ALA A 12 10.85 -14.38 13.56
C ALA A 12 11.98 -15.44 13.63
N ARG A 13 11.71 -16.66 13.15
CA ARG A 13 12.73 -17.73 13.06
C ARG A 13 13.83 -17.41 12.05
N GLN A 14 13.49 -16.83 10.90
CA GLN A 14 14.48 -16.45 9.89
C GLN A 14 15.42 -15.34 10.40
N VAL A 15 14.87 -14.32 11.05
CA VAL A 15 15.65 -13.23 11.66
C VAL A 15 16.55 -13.78 12.76
N LEU A 16 16.05 -14.68 13.61
CA LEU A 16 16.86 -15.32 14.65
C LEU A 16 18.05 -16.09 14.05
N ALA A 17 17.82 -16.87 13.00
CA ALA A 17 18.88 -17.62 12.32
C ALA A 17 19.92 -16.71 11.64
N GLU A 18 19.53 -15.51 11.20
CA GLU A 18 20.47 -14.51 10.65
C GLU A 18 21.28 -13.84 11.77
N LEU A 19 20.66 -13.55 12.92
CA LEU A 19 21.33 -12.97 14.09
C LEU A 19 22.34 -13.94 14.71
N GLU A 20 22.02 -15.24 14.76
CA GLU A 20 22.92 -16.29 15.22
C GLU A 20 24.14 -16.48 14.30
N ARG A 21 24.00 -16.19 12.99
CA ARG A 21 25.14 -16.19 12.05
C ARG A 21 26.01 -14.94 12.16
N GLY A 22 25.51 -13.87 12.77
CA GLY A 22 26.14 -12.54 12.84
C GLY A 22 26.87 -12.24 14.15
N GLU A 23 27.45 -13.23 14.83
CA GLU A 23 28.11 -13.11 16.14
C GLU A 23 29.45 -12.31 16.16
N GLN A 24 29.55 -11.16 15.49
CA GLN A 24 30.61 -10.18 15.79
C GLN A 24 30.07 -8.75 15.83
N GLY A 25 29.58 -8.39 17.04
CA GLY A 25 29.84 -7.12 17.73
C GLY A 25 29.28 -5.81 17.16
N GLU A 26 29.54 -5.46 15.90
CA GLU A 26 29.48 -4.05 15.46
C GLU A 26 28.38 -3.72 14.45
N LYS A 27 27.68 -4.70 13.86
CA LYS A 27 26.65 -4.46 12.83
C LYS A 27 25.21 -4.56 13.32
N ARG A 28 24.96 -4.43 14.64
CA ARG A 28 23.60 -4.59 15.20
C ARG A 28 22.68 -3.39 14.93
N THR A 29 23.21 -2.18 14.79
CA THR A 29 22.40 -0.96 14.62
C THR A 29 21.93 -0.75 13.17
N ALA A 30 22.78 -1.04 12.18
CA ALA A 30 22.41 -0.92 10.76
C ALA A 30 21.39 -1.98 10.28
N PHE A 31 21.22 -3.07 11.01
CA PHE A 31 20.39 -4.20 10.59
C PHE A 31 18.93 -4.09 11.05
N VAL A 32 18.64 -3.34 12.12
CA VAL A 32 17.26 -3.10 12.59
C VAL A 32 16.47 -2.28 11.56
N ASP A 33 17.15 -1.33 10.91
CA ASP A 33 16.56 -0.49 9.85
C ASP A 33 16.33 -1.26 8.54
N ASP A 34 17.06 -2.35 8.32
CA ASP A 34 16.96 -3.21 7.12
C ASP A 34 16.10 -4.46 7.35
N LEU A 35 15.37 -4.53 8.47
CA LEU A 35 14.41 -5.61 8.70
C LEU A 35 13.23 -5.48 7.72
N PRO A 36 13.07 -6.41 6.77
CA PRO A 36 12.19 -6.24 5.63
C PRO A 36 10.69 -6.31 5.94
N LEU A 37 10.33 -6.53 7.21
CA LEU A 37 8.95 -6.42 7.66
C LEU A 37 8.43 -4.98 7.52
N PHE A 38 9.29 -3.97 7.71
CA PHE A 38 8.96 -2.55 7.55
C PHE A 38 9.27 -2.02 6.14
N SER A 39 10.27 -2.58 5.44
CA SER A 39 10.55 -2.18 4.05
C SER A 39 9.48 -2.66 3.07
N ALA A 40 8.73 -3.72 3.37
CA ALA A 40 7.54 -4.09 2.62
C ALA A 40 6.42 -3.04 2.72
N VAL A 41 6.32 -2.32 3.85
CA VAL A 41 5.39 -1.20 4.02
C VAL A 41 5.87 0.02 3.23
N ALA A 42 7.17 0.32 3.26
CA ALA A 42 7.77 1.39 2.46
C ALA A 42 7.61 1.13 0.94
N ARG A 43 7.87 -0.10 0.48
CA ARG A 43 7.65 -0.50 -0.92
C ARG A 43 6.18 -0.42 -1.34
N ARG A 44 5.24 -0.70 -0.42
CA ARG A 44 3.80 -0.50 -0.68
C ARG A 44 3.46 0.99 -0.82
N ALA A 45 4.12 1.87 -0.06
CA ALA A 45 3.99 3.31 -0.24
C ALA A 45 4.59 3.79 -1.58
N GLU A 46 5.73 3.24 -1.99
CA GLU A 46 6.37 3.53 -3.29
C GLU A 46 5.54 3.01 -4.48
N THR A 47 4.79 1.92 -4.32
CA THR A 47 3.83 1.46 -5.35
C THR A 47 2.59 2.34 -5.45
N HIS A 48 2.20 3.05 -4.38
CA HIS A 48 1.16 4.09 -4.49
C HIS A 48 1.68 5.34 -5.22
N SER A 49 3.01 5.55 -5.28
CA SER A 49 3.60 6.64 -6.06
C SER A 49 3.64 6.36 -7.57
N ARG A 50 3.29 5.12 -7.99
CA ARG A 50 3.14 4.74 -9.40
C ARG A 50 1.68 4.37 -9.67
N GLU A 51 0.78 5.27 -9.30
CA GLU A 51 -0.60 5.18 -9.77
C GLU A 51 -0.58 5.21 -11.30
N SER A 52 -1.25 4.22 -11.90
CA SER A 52 -1.38 4.09 -13.35
C SER A 52 -2.07 5.35 -13.90
N GLU A 53 -1.82 5.78 -15.15
CA GLU A 53 -2.60 6.88 -15.75
C GLU A 53 -4.13 6.76 -15.58
N PRO A 54 -4.76 5.57 -15.70
CA PRO A 54 -6.20 5.44 -15.43
C PRO A 54 -6.59 5.69 -13.96
N ASP A 55 -5.70 5.41 -13.00
CA ASP A 55 -5.92 5.69 -11.57
C ASP A 55 -5.87 7.21 -11.28
N HIS A 56 -5.06 7.95 -12.02
CA HIS A 56 -5.03 9.42 -11.95
C HIS A 56 -6.31 10.04 -12.51
N ALA A 57 -6.75 9.58 -13.68
CA ALA A 57 -7.96 10.11 -14.33
C ALA A 57 -9.23 9.94 -13.46
N LEU A 58 -9.36 8.81 -12.75
CA LEU A 58 -10.47 8.60 -11.82
C LEU A 58 -10.41 9.54 -10.62
N ARG A 59 -9.22 9.73 -10.01
CA ARG A 59 -9.03 10.63 -8.88
C ARG A 59 -9.36 12.08 -9.23
N ASP A 60 -8.87 12.55 -10.38
CA ASP A 60 -9.12 13.91 -10.85
C ASP A 60 -10.62 14.14 -11.14
N ALA A 61 -11.28 13.15 -11.75
CA ALA A 61 -12.72 13.21 -12.00
C ALA A 61 -13.55 13.25 -10.72
N LEU A 62 -13.13 12.55 -9.66
CA LEU A 62 -13.77 12.61 -8.33
C LEU A 62 -13.54 13.96 -7.65
N ALA A 63 -12.31 14.49 -7.70
CA ALA A 63 -11.97 15.76 -7.06
C ALA A 63 -12.68 16.97 -7.67
N ALA A 64 -13.01 16.90 -8.96
CA ALA A 64 -13.74 17.95 -9.67
C ALA A 64 -15.27 17.92 -9.46
N LEU A 65 -15.80 16.90 -8.78
CA LEU A 65 -17.24 16.73 -8.62
C LEU A 65 -17.76 17.56 -7.44
N ASP A 66 -18.78 18.38 -7.70
CA ASP A 66 -19.55 19.08 -6.67
C ASP A 66 -21.00 18.55 -6.67
N PRO A 67 -21.31 17.52 -5.84
CA PRO A 67 -22.61 16.86 -5.85
C PRO A 67 -23.79 17.79 -5.56
N ASP A 68 -23.57 18.85 -4.78
CA ASP A 68 -24.63 19.77 -4.36
C ASP A 68 -25.07 20.71 -5.51
N SER A 69 -24.21 20.86 -6.52
CA SER A 69 -24.49 21.66 -7.73
C SER A 69 -25.16 20.89 -8.86
N LEU A 70 -25.24 19.55 -8.77
CA LEU A 70 -25.72 18.69 -9.85
C LEU A 70 -27.22 18.47 -9.78
N SER A 71 -27.89 18.49 -10.94
CA SER A 71 -29.25 17.95 -11.03
C SER A 71 -29.21 16.43 -10.86
N PRO A 72 -30.33 15.78 -10.49
CA PRO A 72 -30.38 14.31 -10.39
C PRO A 72 -29.95 13.58 -11.68
N ARG A 73 -30.22 14.19 -12.85
CA ARG A 73 -29.80 13.63 -14.13
C ARG A 73 -28.29 13.74 -14.33
N ASP A 74 -27.72 14.90 -14.01
CA ASP A 74 -26.28 15.16 -14.18
C ASP A 74 -25.45 14.32 -13.19
N ALA A 75 -25.97 14.13 -11.96
CA ALA A 75 -25.37 13.24 -10.98
C ALA A 75 -25.32 11.79 -11.49
N LEU A 76 -26.40 11.30 -12.12
CA LEU A 76 -26.44 9.96 -12.71
C LEU A 76 -25.42 9.83 -13.86
N GLU A 77 -25.31 10.84 -14.73
CA GLU A 77 -24.32 10.86 -15.80
C GLU A 77 -22.88 10.85 -15.28
N ALA A 78 -22.60 11.64 -14.23
CA ALA A 78 -21.30 11.65 -13.56
C ALA A 78 -20.94 10.27 -12.99
N LEU A 79 -21.88 9.55 -12.39
CA LEU A 79 -21.66 8.19 -11.87
C LEU A 79 -21.31 7.20 -12.99
N TYR A 80 -21.98 7.28 -14.14
CA TYR A 80 -21.62 6.44 -15.30
C TYR A 80 -20.22 6.74 -15.81
N ARG A 81 -19.84 8.02 -15.89
CA ARG A 81 -18.49 8.44 -16.28
C ARG A 81 -17.42 7.90 -15.32
N LEU A 82 -17.64 8.01 -14.01
CA LEU A 82 -16.74 7.47 -12.99
C LEU A 82 -16.61 5.95 -13.09
N THR A 83 -17.72 5.24 -13.30
CA THR A 83 -17.72 3.77 -13.47
C THR A 83 -16.96 3.34 -14.72
N ALA A 84 -17.02 4.13 -15.80
CA ALA A 84 -16.24 3.86 -17.01
C ALA A 84 -14.74 4.02 -16.75
N LEU A 85 -14.32 5.08 -16.06
CA LEU A 85 -12.92 5.31 -15.68
C LEU A 85 -12.39 4.19 -14.77
N ALA A 86 -13.18 3.77 -13.78
CA ALA A 86 -12.80 2.69 -12.85
C ALA A 86 -12.73 1.29 -13.49
N ARG A 87 -13.28 1.10 -14.69
CA ARG A 87 -13.15 -0.16 -15.46
C ARG A 87 -11.92 -0.17 -16.37
N LEU A 88 -11.27 0.98 -16.54
CA LEU A 88 -10.08 1.15 -17.37
C LEU A 88 -8.77 1.09 -16.55
N SER A 89 -8.87 1.19 -15.23
CA SER A 89 -7.82 0.92 -14.22
C SER A 89 -7.73 -0.56 -13.89
#